data_AF-A0A2V8I336-F1
#
_entry.id   AF-A0A2V8I336-F1
#
_cell.length_a   1.000
_cell.length_b   1.000
_cell.length_c   1.000
_cell.angle_alpha   90.00
_cell.angle_beta   90.00
_cell.angle_gamma   90.00
#
_symmetry.space_group_name_H-M   'P 1'
#
loop_
_entity.id
_entity.type
_entity.pdbx_description
1 polymer ?
#
loop_
_entity_poly.entity_id
_entity_poly.type
_entity_poly.pdbx_seq_one_letter_code
_entity_poly.pdbx_strand_id
1 'polypeptide(L)'
;MASPGALIDRALRPVHQWVWGDFDRRVRKLIAFGEVEGDGGRDILRAAELTPDPLLRRLYLAHAIDELHHADLFRQRSAALLRTRSTRSSGLFNATPLPGGHGLDVSAMRCST
;
A
#
# COMPACT_ATOMS: atom_id res chain seq x y z
N MET A 1 26.60 -6.33 25.30
CA MET A 1 26.90 -7.08 24.05
C MET A 1 25.64 -7.06 23.20
N ALA A 2 25.69 -6.52 21.98
CA ALA A 2 24.53 -6.47 21.10
C ALA A 2 24.17 -7.90 20.64
N SER A 3 22.89 -8.26 20.69
CA SER A 3 22.41 -9.56 20.20
C SER A 3 22.68 -9.68 18.69
N PRO A 4 23.02 -10.86 18.15
CA PRO A 4 23.32 -11.05 16.73
C PRO A 4 22.24 -10.47 15.79
N GLY A 5 20.96 -10.56 16.17
CA GLY A 5 19.85 -9.98 15.42
C GLY A 5 19.92 -8.44 15.30
N ALA A 6 20.35 -7.75 16.35
CA ALA A 6 20.45 -6.28 16.34
C ALA A 6 21.56 -5.76 15.41
N LEU A 7 22.61 -6.56 15.17
CA LEU A 7 23.66 -6.24 14.21
C LEU A 7 23.18 -6.43 12.77
N ILE A 8 22.42 -7.50 12.51
CA ILE A 8 21.80 -7.76 11.21
C ILE A 8 20.78 -6.66 10.87
N ASP A 9 19.91 -6.29 11.80
CA ASP A 9 18.93 -5.22 11.62
C ASP A 9 19.60 -3.88 11.29
N ARG A 10 20.72 -3.58 11.95
CA ARG A 10 21.49 -2.36 11.66
C ARG A 10 22.13 -2.39 10.29
N ALA A 11 22.63 -3.54 9.85
CA ALA A 11 23.21 -3.73 8.53
C ALA A 11 22.16 -3.66 7.40
N LEU A 12 20.93 -4.14 7.65
CA LEU A 12 19.83 -4.12 6.68
C LEU A 12 19.09 -2.78 6.60
N ARG A 13 19.27 -1.90 7.60
CA ARG A 13 18.66 -0.57 7.66
C ARG A 13 18.82 0.26 6.37
N PRO A 14 20.01 0.38 5.72
CA PRO A 14 20.13 1.09 4.44
C PRO A 14 19.34 0.44 3.31
N VAL A 15 19.29 -0.89 3.24
CA VAL A 15 18.48 -1.61 2.25
C VAL A 15 16.99 -1.36 2.49
N HIS A 16 16.55 -1.40 3.74
CA HIS A 16 15.17 -1.08 4.11
C HIS A 16 14.81 0.35 3.71
N GLN A 17 15.67 1.33 4.00
CA GLN A 17 15.47 2.72 3.59
C GLN A 17 15.44 2.88 2.07
N TRP A 18 16.29 2.17 1.34
CA TRP A 18 16.29 2.18 -0.12
C TRP A 18 15.04 1.51 -0.73
N VAL A 19 14.61 0.40 -0.15
CA VAL A 19 13.42 -0.34 -0.60
C VAL A 19 12.15 0.47 -0.37
N TRP A 20 12.04 1.07 0.81
CA TRP A 20 10.81 1.70 1.23
C TRP A 20 10.81 3.22 1.03
N GLY A 21 11.96 3.87 0.86
CA GLY A 21 12.09 5.33 0.78
C GLY A 21 11.38 5.95 -0.44
N ASP A 22 11.34 5.23 -1.56
CA ASP A 22 10.63 5.66 -2.77
C ASP A 22 9.12 5.41 -2.64
N PHE A 23 8.32 6.48 -2.77
CA PHE A 23 6.86 6.42 -2.61
C PHE A 23 6.20 5.52 -3.66
N ASP A 24 6.58 5.67 -4.93
CA ASP A 24 5.94 4.94 -6.04
C ASP A 24 6.29 3.46 -5.99
N ARG A 25 7.55 3.14 -5.67
CA ARG A 25 8.00 1.76 -5.43
C ARG A 25 7.27 1.14 -4.25
N ARG A 26 7.12 1.88 -3.14
CA ARG A 26 6.38 1.42 -1.96
C ARG A 26 4.94 1.09 -2.31
N VAL A 27 4.24 1.98 -3.03
CA VAL A 27 2.84 1.75 -3.43
C VAL A 27 2.73 0.54 -4.36
N ARG A 28 3.59 0.44 -5.39
CA ARG A 28 3.61 -0.71 -6.30
C ARG A 28 3.81 -2.04 -5.56
N LYS A 29 4.71 -2.06 -4.58
CA LYS A 29 4.94 -3.26 -3.75
C LYS A 29 3.72 -3.65 -2.93
N LEU A 30 3.05 -2.68 -2.32
CA LEU A 30 1.83 -2.95 -1.54
C LEU A 30 0.71 -3.49 -2.42
N ILE A 31 0.54 -2.96 -3.62
CA ILE A 31 -0.45 -3.49 -4.58
C ILE A 31 -0.10 -4.94 -4.95
N ALA A 32 1.16 -5.19 -5.34
CA ALA A 32 1.61 -6.52 -5.71
C ALA A 32 1.47 -7.54 -4.56
N PHE A 33 1.80 -7.16 -3.32
CA PHE A 33 1.56 -8.03 -2.17
C PHE A 33 0.07 -8.29 -1.94
N GLY A 34 -0.79 -7.28 -2.10
CA GLY A 34 -2.23 -7.48 -2.01
C GLY A 34 -2.78 -8.47 -3.04
N GLU A 35 -2.22 -8.50 -4.25
CA GLU A 35 -2.56 -9.46 -5.29
C GLU A 35 -2.06 -10.86 -4.92
N VAL A 36 -0.78 -10.99 -4.57
CA VAL A 36 -0.14 -12.28 -4.22
C VAL A 36 -0.83 -12.94 -3.03
N GLU A 37 -1.05 -12.23 -1.92
CA GLU A 37 -1.71 -12.82 -0.75
C GLU A 37 -3.18 -13.14 -1.04
N GLY A 38 -3.84 -12.33 -1.87
CA GLY A 38 -5.23 -12.56 -2.25
C GLY A 38 -5.40 -13.82 -3.08
N ASP A 39 -4.51 -14.05 -4.05
CA ASP A 39 -4.46 -15.28 -4.85
C ASP A 39 -4.07 -16.48 -3.98
N GLY A 40 -3.02 -16.34 -3.16
CA GLY A 40 -2.58 -17.38 -2.23
C GLY A 40 -3.69 -17.82 -1.26
N GLY A 41 -4.43 -16.86 -0.68
CA GLY A 41 -5.56 -17.15 0.19
C GLY A 41 -6.68 -17.92 -0.52
N ARG A 42 -6.96 -17.62 -1.80
CA ARG A 42 -7.93 -18.38 -2.61
C ARG A 42 -7.45 -19.80 -2.92
N ASP A 43 -6.17 -19.96 -3.23
CA ASP A 43 -5.56 -21.25 -3.52
C ASP A 43 -5.55 -22.16 -2.28
N ILE A 44 -5.22 -21.60 -1.10
CA ILE A 44 -5.25 -22.33 0.17
C ILE A 44 -6.68 -22.69 0.56
N LEU A 45 -7.64 -21.77 0.36
CA LEU A 45 -9.06 -22.08 0.57
C LEU A 45 -9.49 -23.26 -0.31
N ARG A 46 -9.11 -23.24 -1.60
CA ARG A 46 -9.39 -24.34 -2.52
C ARG A 46 -8.71 -25.64 -2.07
N ALA A 47 -7.48 -25.58 -1.58
CA ALA A 47 -6.79 -26.73 -1.01
C ALA A 47 -7.54 -27.29 0.22
N ALA A 48 -8.09 -26.42 1.07
CA ALA A 48 -8.87 -26.82 2.24
C ALA A 48 -10.14 -27.60 1.86
N GLU A 49 -10.85 -27.19 0.80
CA GLU A 49 -12.04 -27.90 0.29
C GLU A 49 -11.73 -29.33 -0.15
N LEU A 50 -10.53 -29.54 -0.71
CA LEU A 50 -10.10 -30.84 -1.24
C LEU A 50 -9.42 -31.71 -0.18
N THR A 51 -9.18 -31.20 1.03
CA THR A 51 -8.44 -31.90 2.09
C THR A 51 -9.37 -32.80 2.92
N PRO A 52 -9.17 -34.14 2.91
CA PRO A 52 -10.02 -35.06 3.68
C PRO A 52 -9.73 -35.02 5.18
N ASP A 53 -8.46 -34.82 5.56
CA ASP A 53 -8.05 -34.75 6.97
C ASP A 53 -8.65 -33.48 7.62
N PRO A 54 -9.50 -33.63 8.65
CA PRO A 54 -10.15 -32.50 9.30
C PRO A 54 -9.17 -31.56 10.01
N LEU A 55 -8.03 -32.06 10.53
CA LEU A 55 -7.04 -31.22 11.20
C LEU A 55 -6.32 -30.34 10.18
N LEU A 56 -5.83 -30.94 9.09
CA LEU A 56 -5.15 -30.20 8.02
C LEU A 56 -6.09 -29.20 7.34
N ARG A 57 -7.35 -29.59 7.08
CA ARG A 57 -8.37 -28.68 6.55
C ARG A 57 -8.58 -27.47 7.44
N ARG A 58 -8.63 -27.65 8.76
CA ARG A 58 -8.76 -26.54 9.71
C ARG A 58 -7.55 -25.59 9.63
N LEU A 59 -6.33 -26.13 9.53
CA LEU A 59 -5.11 -25.32 9.42
C LEU A 59 -5.09 -24.52 8.12
N TYR A 60 -5.46 -25.14 6.99
CA TYR A 60 -5.58 -24.42 5.72
C TYR A 60 -6.65 -23.33 5.76
N LEU A 61 -7.81 -23.59 6.36
CA LEU A 61 -8.84 -22.55 6.51
C LEU A 61 -8.35 -21.36 7.34
N ALA A 62 -7.66 -21.62 8.47
CA ALA A 62 -7.09 -20.55 9.27
C ALA A 62 -6.07 -19.73 8.46
N HIS A 63 -5.20 -20.41 7.72
CA HIS A 63 -4.19 -19.75 6.90
C HIS A 63 -4.80 -18.94 5.74
N ALA A 64 -5.82 -19.48 5.07
CA ALA A 64 -6.55 -18.75 4.02
C ALA A 64 -7.19 -17.46 4.56
N ILE A 65 -7.73 -17.47 5.78
CA ILE A 65 -8.28 -16.28 6.43
C ILE A 65 -7.19 -15.23 6.65
N ASP A 66 -6.02 -15.65 7.14
CA ASP A 66 -4.89 -14.75 7.38
C ASP A 66 -4.41 -14.09 6.08
N GLU A 67 -4.24 -14.86 4.99
CA GLU A 67 -3.77 -14.28 3.72
C GLU A 67 -4.80 -13.37 3.05
N LEU A 68 -6.09 -13.71 3.11
CA LEU A 68 -7.15 -12.82 2.63
C LEU A 68 -7.18 -11.52 3.46
N HIS A 69 -6.96 -11.61 4.78
CA HIS A 69 -6.86 -10.43 5.63
C HIS A 69 -5.63 -9.58 5.27
N HIS A 70 -4.46 -10.20 5.06
CA HIS A 70 -3.26 -9.50 4.59
C HIS A 70 -3.49 -8.77 3.27
N ALA A 71 -4.16 -9.43 2.31
CA ALA A 71 -4.51 -8.83 1.02
C ALA A 71 -5.33 -7.53 1.20
N ASP A 72 -6.31 -7.56 2.10
CA ASP A 72 -7.13 -6.39 2.42
C ASP A 72 -6.33 -5.27 3.09
N LEU A 73 -5.45 -5.60 4.05
CA LEU A 73 -4.57 -4.61 4.67
C LEU A 73 -3.67 -3.92 3.64
N PHE A 74 -3.09 -4.68 2.71
CA PHE A 74 -2.25 -4.14 1.64
C PHE A 74 -3.04 -3.24 0.67
N ARG A 75 -4.25 -3.66 0.28
CA ARG A 75 -5.15 -2.85 -0.56
C ARG A 75 -5.55 -1.55 0.14
N GLN A 76 -5.95 -1.62 1.41
CA GLN A 76 -6.32 -0.43 2.18
C GLN A 76 -5.15 0.54 2.33
N ARG A 77 -3.95 0.01 2.61
CA ARG A 77 -2.76 0.83 2.82
C ARG A 77 -2.29 1.52 1.53
N SER A 78 -2.26 0.79 0.42
CA SER A 78 -1.90 1.36 -0.88
C SER A 78 -2.89 2.46 -1.30
N ALA A 79 -4.20 2.22 -1.14
CA ALA A 79 -5.23 3.22 -1.40
C ALA A 79 -5.08 4.47 -0.51
N ALA A 80 -4.78 4.30 0.78
CA ALA A 80 -4.55 5.42 1.69
C ALA A 80 -3.33 6.28 1.29
N LEU A 81 -2.24 5.65 0.85
CA LEU A 81 -1.06 6.36 0.35
C LEU A 81 -1.37 7.17 -0.91
N LEU A 82 -2.08 6.58 -1.88
CA LEU A 82 -2.48 7.25 -3.11
C LEU A 82 -3.38 8.47 -2.84
N ARG A 83 -4.36 8.33 -1.93
CA ARG A 83 -5.20 9.48 -1.49
C ARG A 83 -4.36 10.60 -0.88
N THR A 84 -3.40 10.26 -0.02
CA THR A 84 -2.52 11.26 0.60
C THR A 84 -1.73 12.05 -0.45
N ARG A 85 -1.18 11.39 -1.47
CA ARG A 85 -0.47 12.08 -2.57
C ARG A 85 -1.40 12.97 -3.39
N SER A 86 -2.60 12.49 -3.70
CA SER A 86 -3.61 13.28 -4.42
C SER A 86 -3.96 14.57 -3.64
N THR A 87 -4.21 14.47 -2.33
CA THR A 87 -4.51 15.64 -1.49
C THR A 87 -3.36 16.65 -1.36
N ARG A 88 -2.10 16.17 -1.32
CA ARG A 88 -0.92 17.05 -1.33
C ARG A 88 -0.78 17.76 -2.67
N SER A 89 -1.02 17.04 -3.77
CA SER A 89 -1.01 17.62 -5.11
C SER A 89 -2.06 18.72 -5.22
N SER A 90 -3.32 18.47 -4.85
CA SER A 90 -4.38 19.48 -4.91
C SER A 90 -4.14 20.67 -3.97
N GLY A 91 -3.57 20.45 -2.78
CA GLY A 91 -3.21 21.53 -1.85
C GLY A 91 -2.09 22.45 -2.37
N LEU A 92 -1.14 21.93 -3.15
CA LEU A 92 -0.12 22.74 -3.83
C LEU A 92 -0.72 23.56 -4.99
N PHE A 93 -1.73 23.04 -5.68
CA PHE A 93 -2.46 23.78 -6.71
C PHE A 93 -3.44 24.81 -6.13
N ASN A 94 -3.87 24.65 -4.87
CA ASN A 94 -4.81 25.56 -4.19
C ASN A 94 -4.12 26.53 -3.22
N ALA A 95 -2.78 26.47 -3.12
CA ALA A 95 -2.00 27.48 -2.42
C ALA A 95 -2.04 28.77 -3.25
N THR A 96 -2.93 29.68 -2.83
CA THR A 96 -3.04 31.05 -3.33
C THR A 96 -1.65 31.67 -3.46
N PRO A 97 -1.28 32.23 -4.63
CA PRO A 97 0.00 32.90 -4.76
C PRO A 97 0.02 34.09 -3.81
N LEU A 98 1.13 34.25 -3.09
CA LEU A 98 1.42 35.41 -2.25
C LEU A 98 1.18 36.72 -3.04
N PRO A 99 0.73 37.80 -2.40
CA PRO A 99 0.40 39.05 -3.09
C PRO A 99 1.68 39.71 -3.62
N GLY A 100 1.88 39.57 -4.93
CA GLY A 100 2.91 40.27 -5.69
C GLY A 100 2.43 40.38 -7.12
N GLY A 101 1.92 41.56 -7.49
CA GLY A 101 1.32 41.80 -8.80
C GLY A 101 2.33 41.63 -9.93
N HIS A 102 1.88 41.02 -11.03
CA HIS A 102 1.67 41.67 -12.32
C HIS A 102 1.03 40.63 -13.25
N GLY A 103 -0.08 41.03 -13.87
CA GLY A 103 -1.07 40.12 -14.38
C GLY A 103 -0.76 39.46 -15.71
N LEU A 104 -1.60 38.47 -16.04
CA LEU A 104 -2.09 38.23 -17.38
C LEU A 104 -3.56 37.79 -17.25
N ASP A 105 -4.43 38.63 -17.80
CA ASP A 105 -5.83 38.36 -18.06
C ASP A 105 -5.93 37.33 -19.19
N VAL A 106 -6.53 36.18 -18.89
CA VAL A 106 -7.33 35.45 -19.90
C VAL A 106 -8.61 34.97 -19.22
N SER A 107 -9.57 35.89 -19.24
CA SER A 107 -11.01 35.64 -19.24
C SER A 107 -11.40 34.28 -19.86
N ALA A 108 -11.95 33.39 -19.02
CA ALA A 108 -12.88 32.35 -19.46
C ALA A 108 -13.95 32.18 -18.37
N MET A 109 -14.96 33.02 -18.56
CA MET A 109 -16.21 33.16 -17.86
C MET A 109 -17.03 31.85 -17.87
N ARG A 110 -17.43 31.47 -16.65
CA ARG A 110 -18.73 30.87 -16.24
C ARG A 110 -19.02 29.36 -16.33
N CYS A 111 -19.34 28.89 -15.13
CA CYS A 111 -20.28 27.86 -14.72
C CYS A 111 -21.72 28.07 -15.26
N SER A 112 -22.47 26.99 -15.52
CA SER A 112 -23.82 26.76 -14.95
C SER A 112 -24.39 25.38 -15.35
N THR A 113 -24.87 24.68 -14.32
CA THR A 113 -25.94 23.66 -14.21
C THR A 113 -25.87 22.38 -15.04
#